data_AF-A0A9R1BGQ0-F1
#
_entry.id   AF-A0A9R1BGQ0-F1
#
_cell.length_a   1.000
_cell.length_b   1.000
_cell.length_c   1.000
_cell.angle_alpha   90.00
_cell.angle_beta   90.00
_cell.angle_gamma   90.00
#
_symmetry.space_group_name_H-M   'P 1'
#
loop_
_entity.id
_entity.type
_entity.pdbx_description
1 polymer ?
#
loop_
_entity_poly.entity_id
_entity_poly.type
_entity_poly.pdbx_seq_one_letter_code
_entity_poly.pdbx_strand_id
1 'polypeptide(L)'
;MAAARTTFADALAAARPYLRGEEDGCGDPALPALTAVLRAAGAGECWHKHGTFLAHLLEVYRILRLWGAPDAVARCGLYHSAYSNSYVNLAIFEPDVGRARVAAVVGDEAERLVHLFCVVPRQQLVHDDLLFHRAHTSQEGNNSAATRDEDIALVIPPVFDGCTKVLDAEDQKAARDLYWEAVCSDEEATDRSKVEELLRQSITKNPFVGEPRLVLAQMCLNTEMYEEAQEQAEEGLKLLLEWGSSWDKRMPWEGWVSWGRAMLTKAKEKDWPHTSFGILSLGLVK
;
A
#
# COMPACT_ATOMS: atom_id res chain seq x y z
N MET A 1 1.03 20.98 12.25
CA MET A 1 1.24 21.44 10.86
C MET A 1 0.67 20.36 9.96
N ALA A 2 -0.26 20.69 9.05
CA ALA A 2 -0.70 19.70 8.06
C ALA A 2 0.51 19.35 7.18
N ALA A 3 0.82 18.07 7.02
CA ALA A 3 1.85 17.63 6.08
C ALA A 3 1.50 18.17 4.70
N ALA A 4 2.49 18.70 3.97
CA ALA A 4 2.28 19.13 2.59
C ALA A 4 1.75 17.93 1.79
N ARG A 5 0.61 18.09 1.10
CA ARG A 5 0.06 17.02 0.26
C ARG A 5 1.06 16.70 -0.85
N THR A 6 1.53 15.46 -0.90
CA THR A 6 2.39 14.95 -1.96
C THR A 6 1.71 15.14 -3.30
N THR A 7 2.41 15.73 -4.27
CA THR A 7 1.85 15.87 -5.63
C THR A 7 1.89 14.53 -6.35
N PHE A 8 1.07 14.36 -7.40
CA PHE A 8 1.14 13.17 -8.26
C PHE A 8 2.56 12.96 -8.83
N ALA A 9 3.24 14.04 -9.22
CA ALA A 9 4.61 13.98 -9.75
C ALA A 9 5.61 13.46 -8.72
N ASP A 10 5.52 13.93 -7.47
CA ASP A 10 6.39 13.50 -6.37
C ASP A 10 6.15 12.03 -6.01
N ALA A 11 4.87 11.63 -5.89
CA ALA A 11 4.48 10.26 -5.58
C ALA A 11 4.97 9.29 -6.69
N LEU A 12 4.82 9.68 -7.95
CA LEU A 12 5.30 8.88 -9.08
C LEU A 12 6.83 8.81 -9.09
N ALA A 13 7.53 9.90 -8.79
CA ALA A 13 9.00 9.91 -8.72
C ALA A 13 9.52 8.94 -7.65
N ALA A 14 8.90 8.94 -6.46
CA ALA A 14 9.22 8.01 -5.38
C ALA A 14 8.94 6.54 -5.75
N ALA A 15 7.89 6.29 -6.54
CA ALA A 15 7.49 4.95 -6.97
C ALA A 15 8.33 4.36 -8.11
N ARG A 16 9.02 5.18 -8.91
CA ARG A 16 9.75 4.73 -10.11
C ARG A 16 10.74 3.59 -9.88
N PRO A 17 11.57 3.57 -8.83
CA PRO A 17 12.51 2.47 -8.62
C PRO A 17 11.80 1.11 -8.51
N TYR A 18 10.69 1.06 -7.77
CA TYR A 18 9.89 -0.16 -7.62
C TYR A 18 9.21 -0.59 -8.92
N LEU A 19 8.68 0.37 -9.70
CA LEU A 19 8.07 0.08 -11.00
C LEU A 19 9.08 -0.44 -12.04
N ARG A 20 10.37 -0.18 -11.84
CA ARG A 20 11.46 -0.65 -12.72
C ARG A 20 12.08 -1.97 -12.27
N GLY A 21 11.70 -2.50 -11.10
CA GLY A 21 12.43 -3.60 -10.46
C GLY A 21 13.85 -3.20 -10.02
N GLU A 22 14.06 -1.90 -9.81
CA GLU A 22 15.31 -1.30 -9.32
C GLU A 22 15.19 -1.02 -7.82
N GLU A 23 14.54 -1.90 -7.04
CA GLU A 23 14.35 -1.68 -5.61
C GLU A 23 15.66 -1.49 -4.84
N ASP A 24 16.78 -2.08 -5.30
CA ASP A 24 18.11 -1.84 -4.74
C ASP A 24 18.56 -0.36 -4.83
N GLY A 25 17.92 0.43 -5.70
CA GLY A 25 18.12 1.86 -5.87
C GLY A 25 17.18 2.76 -5.06
N CYS A 26 16.29 2.20 -4.23
CA CYS A 26 15.27 2.94 -3.47
C CYS A 26 15.82 3.73 -2.25
N GLY A 27 17.12 3.99 -2.23
CA GLY A 27 17.79 4.86 -1.26
C GLY A 27 18.24 4.17 0.04
N ASP A 28 18.09 2.85 0.18
CA ASP A 28 18.69 2.10 1.29
C ASP A 28 19.78 1.15 0.76
N PRO A 29 21.06 1.52 0.90
CA PRO A 29 22.17 0.71 0.37
C PRO A 29 22.29 -0.66 1.07
N ALA A 30 21.64 -0.87 2.22
CA ALA A 30 21.65 -2.15 2.92
C ALA A 30 20.64 -3.15 2.34
N LEU A 31 19.63 -2.70 1.59
CA LEU A 31 18.52 -3.54 1.12
C LEU A 31 18.95 -4.84 0.38
N PRO A 32 19.96 -4.83 -0.51
CA PRO A 32 20.42 -6.07 -1.15
C PRO A 32 20.90 -7.11 -0.14
N ALA A 33 21.67 -6.69 0.87
CA ALA A 33 22.20 -7.56 1.91
C ALA A 33 21.10 -8.07 2.84
N LEU A 34 20.16 -7.20 3.23
CA LEU A 34 18.97 -7.55 4.01
C LEU A 34 18.15 -8.64 3.28
N THR A 35 17.86 -8.41 2.01
CA THR A 35 17.06 -9.34 1.20
C THR A 35 17.78 -10.66 0.99
N ALA A 36 19.12 -10.66 0.82
CA ALA A 36 19.91 -11.88 0.73
C ALA A 36 19.80 -12.75 2.00
N VAL A 37 19.80 -12.14 3.19
CA VAL A 37 19.60 -12.86 4.45
C VAL A 37 18.23 -13.52 4.52
N LEU A 38 17.17 -12.81 4.11
CA LEU A 38 15.81 -13.36 4.08
C LEU A 38 15.67 -14.51 3.07
N ARG A 39 16.27 -14.38 1.88
CA ARG A 39 16.32 -15.45 0.87
C ARG A 39 17.04 -16.68 1.41
N ALA A 40 18.22 -16.51 2.01
CA ALA A 40 19.01 -17.59 2.58
C ALA A 40 18.29 -18.33 3.73
N ALA A 41 17.38 -17.64 4.42
CA ALA A 41 16.56 -18.22 5.46
C ALA A 41 15.23 -18.82 4.95
N GLY A 42 15.05 -18.94 3.62
CA GLY A 42 13.90 -19.63 3.01
C GLY A 42 12.65 -18.78 2.84
N ALA A 43 12.68 -17.47 3.13
CA ALA A 43 11.49 -16.62 3.02
C ALA A 43 10.88 -16.60 1.59
N GLY A 44 11.71 -16.81 0.57
CA GLY A 44 11.26 -16.91 -0.82
C GLY A 44 10.55 -18.22 -1.16
N GLU A 45 10.71 -19.26 -0.33
CA GLU A 45 10.15 -20.60 -0.54
C GLU A 45 8.82 -20.77 0.23
N CYS A 46 8.58 -19.94 1.25
CA CYS A 46 7.38 -20.02 2.07
C CYS A 46 6.17 -19.37 1.35
N TRP A 47 5.11 -20.14 1.14
CA TRP A 47 3.82 -19.61 0.72
C TRP A 47 3.23 -18.68 1.80
N HIS A 48 2.74 -17.51 1.39
CA HIS A 48 2.12 -16.53 2.26
C HIS A 48 0.97 -15.79 1.56
N LYS A 49 -0.27 -16.23 1.85
CA LYS A 49 -1.54 -15.67 1.35
C LYS A 49 -1.68 -15.66 -0.17
N HIS A 50 -1.03 -14.71 -0.85
CA HIS A 50 -1.16 -14.44 -2.29
C HIS A 50 0.17 -14.52 -3.04
N GLY A 51 1.25 -14.96 -2.38
CA GLY A 51 2.57 -15.07 -2.98
C GLY A 51 3.57 -15.70 -2.02
N THR A 52 4.85 -15.33 -2.13
CA THR A 52 5.89 -15.76 -1.19
C THR A 52 5.96 -14.83 0.01
N PHE A 53 6.47 -15.34 1.13
CA PHE A 53 6.66 -14.51 2.32
C PHE A 53 7.67 -13.38 2.06
N LEU A 54 8.74 -13.64 1.30
CA LEU A 54 9.68 -12.61 0.88
C LEU A 54 8.99 -11.48 0.09
N ALA A 55 8.12 -11.82 -0.86
CA ALA A 55 7.37 -10.81 -1.62
C ALA A 55 6.51 -9.94 -0.69
N HIS A 56 5.81 -10.56 0.27
CA HIS A 56 5.05 -9.83 1.27
C HIS A 56 5.91 -8.86 2.10
N LEU A 57 7.09 -9.29 2.56
CA LEU A 57 8.00 -8.44 3.34
C LEU A 57 8.53 -7.25 2.51
N LEU A 58 8.87 -7.49 1.24
CA LEU A 58 9.32 -6.44 0.31
C LEU A 58 8.19 -5.46 -0.02
N GLU A 59 6.94 -5.92 -0.13
CA GLU A 59 5.77 -5.03 -0.31
C GLU A 59 5.56 -4.11 0.90
N VAL A 60 5.67 -4.65 2.13
CA VAL A 60 5.56 -3.84 3.36
C VAL A 60 6.68 -2.81 3.42
N TYR A 61 7.91 -3.22 3.10
CA TYR A 61 9.06 -2.32 3.01
C TYR A 61 8.79 -1.19 2.00
N ARG A 62 8.33 -1.52 0.79
CA ARG A 62 7.98 -0.54 -0.25
C ARG A 62 6.95 0.47 0.25
N ILE A 63 5.86 0.02 0.87
CA ILE A 63 4.80 0.91 1.39
C ILE A 63 5.41 1.93 2.36
N LEU A 64 6.23 1.46 3.32
CA LEU A 64 6.86 2.33 4.30
C LEU A 64 7.83 3.33 3.65
N ARG A 65 8.58 2.91 2.63
CA ARG A 65 9.46 3.81 1.87
C ARG A 65 8.69 4.86 1.06
N LEU A 66 7.58 4.48 0.43
CA LEU A 66 6.70 5.40 -0.29
C LEU A 66 6.05 6.42 0.66
N TRP A 67 5.80 6.03 1.91
CA TRP A 67 5.34 6.94 2.96
C TRP A 67 6.46 7.82 3.54
N GLY A 68 7.70 7.65 3.11
CA GLY A 68 8.85 8.40 3.60
C GLY A 68 9.31 7.98 5.00
N ALA A 69 8.97 6.77 5.44
CA ALA A 69 9.37 6.28 6.75
C ALA A 69 10.91 6.17 6.83
N PRO A 70 11.52 6.49 8.01
CA PRO A 70 12.96 6.38 8.20
C PRO A 70 13.44 4.93 8.05
N ASP A 71 14.71 4.75 7.74
CA ASP A 71 15.33 3.44 7.46
C ASP A 71 15.01 2.41 8.55
N ALA A 72 15.08 2.78 9.83
CA ALA A 72 14.79 1.88 10.93
C ALA A 72 13.35 1.33 10.89
N VAL A 73 12.37 2.17 10.58
CA VAL A 73 10.95 1.78 10.47
C VAL A 73 10.72 0.94 9.22
N ALA A 74 11.28 1.34 8.08
CA ALA A 74 11.14 0.57 6.84
C ALA A 74 11.77 -0.83 6.99
N ARG A 75 12.98 -0.93 7.52
CA ARG A 75 13.65 -2.20 7.81
C ARG A 75 12.92 -3.01 8.86
N CYS A 76 12.30 -2.37 9.86
CA CYS A 76 11.37 -3.04 10.76
C CYS A 76 10.22 -3.69 9.99
N GLY A 77 9.59 -2.98 9.05
CA GLY A 77 8.57 -3.57 8.17
C GLY A 77 9.08 -4.77 7.36
N LEU A 78 10.32 -4.71 6.85
CA LEU A 78 10.95 -5.81 6.13
C LEU A 78 11.20 -7.05 7.01
N TYR A 79 11.42 -6.85 8.31
CA TYR A 79 11.73 -7.92 9.28
C TYR A 79 10.64 -8.12 10.33
N HIS A 80 9.43 -7.57 10.13
CA HIS A 80 8.40 -7.47 11.18
C HIS A 80 7.89 -8.80 11.73
N SER A 81 8.29 -9.91 11.12
CA SER A 81 7.92 -11.28 11.53
C SER A 81 9.14 -12.19 11.67
N ALA A 82 10.35 -11.60 11.84
CA ALA A 82 11.62 -12.33 11.92
C ALA A 82 11.64 -13.40 13.03
N TYR A 83 10.99 -13.14 14.17
CA TYR A 83 10.98 -14.01 15.35
C TYR A 83 9.70 -14.84 15.51
N SER A 84 8.89 -14.98 14.46
CA SER A 84 7.46 -15.33 14.59
C SER A 84 6.64 -14.19 15.18
N ASN A 85 5.32 -14.26 15.06
CA ASN A 85 4.41 -13.33 15.72
C ASN A 85 3.09 -14.03 16.12
N SER A 86 2.21 -13.33 16.84
CA SER A 86 0.95 -13.87 17.37
C SER A 86 -0.06 -14.42 16.34
N TYR A 87 0.15 -14.21 15.03
CA TYR A 87 -0.76 -14.65 13.97
C TYR A 87 -0.15 -15.67 13.00
N VAL A 88 1.18 -15.84 12.95
CA VAL A 88 1.85 -16.68 11.95
C VAL A 88 3.12 -17.32 12.52
N ASN A 89 3.18 -18.65 12.53
CA ASN A 89 4.37 -19.42 12.93
C ASN A 89 5.33 -19.64 11.76
N LEU A 90 5.89 -18.54 11.24
CA LEU A 90 6.93 -18.52 10.20
C LEU A 90 8.21 -17.90 10.78
N ALA A 91 8.67 -18.39 11.93
CA ALA A 91 9.91 -17.90 12.53
C ALA A 91 11.06 -18.10 11.53
N ILE A 92 11.65 -17.01 11.05
CA ILE A 92 12.88 -17.06 10.23
C ILE A 92 14.09 -17.22 11.16
N PHE A 93 14.01 -16.72 12.39
CA PHE A 93 15.05 -16.78 13.41
C PHE A 93 14.48 -17.22 14.76
N GLU A 94 15.26 -17.97 15.54
CA GLU A 94 14.89 -18.32 16.92
C GLU A 94 14.86 -17.05 17.81
N PRO A 95 13.80 -16.81 18.60
CA PRO A 95 13.61 -15.56 19.35
C PRO A 95 14.73 -15.21 20.34
N ASP A 96 15.28 -16.19 21.06
CA ASP A 96 16.26 -15.95 22.14
C ASP A 96 17.72 -15.90 21.65
N VAL A 97 18.00 -16.48 20.47
CA VAL A 97 19.36 -16.55 19.88
C VAL A 97 19.51 -15.61 18.67
N GLY A 98 18.39 -15.17 18.09
CA GLY A 98 18.34 -14.41 16.83
C GLY A 98 18.48 -12.89 16.96
N ARG A 99 18.31 -12.31 18.15
CA ARG A 99 18.28 -10.83 18.31
C ARG A 99 19.57 -10.14 17.91
N ALA A 100 20.70 -10.55 18.48
CA ALA A 100 22.01 -9.98 18.15
C ALA A 100 22.36 -10.17 16.66
N ARG A 101 21.99 -11.32 16.08
CA ARG A 101 22.20 -11.61 14.65
C ARG A 101 21.35 -10.69 13.77
N VAL A 102 20.08 -10.47 14.10
CA VAL A 102 19.20 -9.58 13.35
C VAL A 102 19.65 -8.13 13.53
N ALA A 103 20.03 -7.69 14.74
CA ALA A 103 20.59 -6.36 14.99
C ALA A 103 21.82 -6.07 14.13
N ALA A 104 22.73 -7.05 14.00
CA ALA A 104 23.89 -6.94 13.13
C ALA A 104 23.55 -6.80 11.63
N VAL A 105 22.32 -7.16 11.23
CA VAL A 105 21.84 -7.11 9.85
C VAL A 105 21.01 -5.84 9.60
N VAL A 106 20.00 -5.56 10.43
CA VAL A 106 19.05 -4.44 10.22
C VAL A 106 19.47 -3.13 10.89
N GLY A 107 20.39 -3.21 11.86
CA GLY A 107 20.77 -2.13 12.78
C GLY A 107 20.01 -2.18 14.10
N ASP A 108 20.64 -1.69 15.17
CA ASP A 108 20.09 -1.79 16.53
C ASP A 108 18.72 -1.13 16.69
N GLU A 109 18.51 0.02 16.04
CA GLU A 109 17.24 0.75 16.09
C GLU A 109 16.10 -0.02 15.41
N ALA A 110 16.35 -0.55 14.21
CA ALA A 110 15.38 -1.38 13.49
C ALA A 110 15.07 -2.67 14.26
N GLU A 111 16.08 -3.33 14.86
CA GLU A 111 15.87 -4.56 15.60
C GLU A 111 15.00 -4.35 16.85
N ARG A 112 15.18 -3.25 17.58
CA ARG A 112 14.31 -2.92 18.72
C ARG A 112 12.84 -2.83 18.30
N LEU A 113 12.56 -2.17 17.17
CA LEU A 113 11.21 -2.09 16.61
C LEU A 113 10.67 -3.45 16.16
N VAL A 114 11.51 -4.27 15.50
CA VAL A 114 11.13 -5.63 15.08
C VAL A 114 10.75 -6.48 16.29
N HIS A 115 11.58 -6.46 17.33
CA HIS A 115 11.32 -7.19 18.57
C HIS A 115 10.02 -6.73 19.22
N LEU A 116 9.85 -5.41 19.40
CA LEU A 116 8.63 -4.82 19.95
C LEU A 116 7.39 -5.28 19.16
N PHE A 117 7.43 -5.21 17.83
CA PHE A 117 6.32 -5.65 16.98
C PHE A 117 6.00 -7.14 17.16
N CYS A 118 7.02 -7.99 17.34
CA CYS A 118 6.83 -9.44 17.50
C CYS A 118 6.24 -9.81 18.87
N VAL A 119 6.62 -9.10 19.94
CA VAL A 119 6.25 -9.46 21.33
C VAL A 119 5.07 -8.67 21.89
N VAL A 120 4.72 -7.52 21.30
CA VAL A 120 3.63 -6.69 21.81
C VAL A 120 2.32 -7.48 21.79
N PRO A 121 1.56 -7.51 22.91
CA PRO A 121 0.27 -8.21 22.97
C PRO A 121 -0.79 -7.41 22.20
N ARG A 122 -0.73 -7.48 20.86
CA ARG A 122 -1.53 -6.66 19.94
C ARG A 122 -3.03 -6.73 20.22
N GLN A 123 -3.55 -7.92 20.55
CA GLN A 123 -4.96 -8.10 20.84
C GLN A 123 -5.39 -7.21 22.00
N GLN A 124 -4.68 -7.30 23.13
CA GLN A 124 -4.95 -6.51 24.32
C GLN A 124 -4.77 -5.02 24.04
N LEU A 125 -3.62 -4.64 23.45
CA LEU A 125 -3.32 -3.24 23.18
C LEU A 125 -4.35 -2.59 22.24
N VAL A 126 -4.67 -3.25 21.12
CA VAL A 126 -5.54 -2.66 20.09
C VAL A 126 -7.00 -2.73 20.51
N HIS A 127 -7.48 -3.91 20.93
CA HIS A 127 -8.89 -4.08 21.24
C HIS A 127 -9.22 -3.56 22.63
N ASP A 128 -8.54 -4.02 23.66
CA ASP A 128 -8.90 -3.72 25.04
C ASP A 128 -8.46 -2.30 25.43
N ASP A 129 -7.24 -1.90 25.08
CA ASP A 129 -6.66 -0.65 25.58
C ASP A 129 -6.93 0.56 24.68
N LEU A 130 -6.96 0.42 23.35
CA LEU A 130 -7.07 1.57 22.42
C LEU A 130 -8.47 1.76 21.82
N LEU A 131 -9.13 0.69 21.40
CA LEU A 131 -10.45 0.77 20.76
C LEU A 131 -11.57 0.96 21.80
N PHE A 132 -11.48 0.32 22.97
CA PHE A 132 -12.48 0.48 24.04
C PHE A 132 -12.26 1.70 24.96
N HIS A 133 -11.05 2.25 25.07
CA HIS A 133 -10.77 3.42 25.92
C HIS A 133 -10.70 4.78 25.21
N ARG A 134 -11.30 4.95 24.02
CA ARG A 134 -11.56 6.29 23.47
C ARG A 134 -12.56 7.14 24.29
N ALA A 135 -12.98 6.66 25.46
CA ALA A 135 -13.52 7.49 26.53
C ALA A 135 -12.62 7.38 27.76
N HIS A 136 -12.01 8.52 28.13
CA HIS A 136 -11.31 8.84 29.39
C HIS A 136 -9.77 8.86 29.41
N THR A 137 -9.31 10.13 29.37
CA THR A 137 -8.28 10.76 30.20
C THR A 137 -6.80 10.43 30.01
N SER A 138 -6.08 11.51 29.69
CA SER A 138 -4.67 11.73 29.96
C SER A 138 -4.36 11.47 31.44
N GLN A 139 -3.56 10.45 31.74
CA GLN A 139 -2.79 10.39 32.98
C GLN A 139 -1.32 10.17 32.64
N GLU A 140 -0.49 11.10 33.11
CA GLU A 140 0.96 11.08 33.00
C GLU A 140 1.52 9.98 33.91
N GLY A 141 1.97 8.89 33.29
CA GLY A 141 2.77 7.85 33.94
C GLY A 141 4.26 8.20 33.90
N ASN A 142 4.84 8.37 35.07
CA ASN A 142 6.28 8.50 35.31
C ASN A 142 7.03 7.30 34.72
N ASN A 143 7.96 7.51 33.77
CA ASN A 143 8.73 6.40 33.19
C ASN A 143 10.20 6.77 32.95
N SER A 144 11.10 5.84 33.27
CA SER A 144 12.55 6.01 33.24
C SER A 144 13.07 6.28 31.82
N ALA A 145 13.86 7.35 31.69
CA ALA A 145 14.24 7.99 30.44
C ALA A 145 15.41 7.34 29.67
N ALA A 146 15.62 6.03 29.76
CA ALA A 146 16.84 5.40 29.20
C ALA A 146 16.66 4.59 27.91
N THR A 147 15.42 4.34 27.44
CA THR A 147 15.18 3.41 26.32
C THR A 147 13.94 3.72 25.48
N ARG A 148 13.43 4.95 25.49
CA ARG A 148 12.21 5.26 24.73
C ARG A 148 12.61 5.58 23.29
N ASP A 149 12.00 4.93 22.31
CA ASP A 149 12.19 5.19 20.86
C ASP A 149 11.60 6.57 20.43
N GLU A 150 11.58 7.55 21.34
CA GLU A 150 11.06 8.90 21.14
C GLU A 150 11.88 9.70 20.11
N ASP A 151 13.12 9.29 19.86
CA ASP A 151 14.01 9.89 18.87
C ASP A 151 13.71 9.41 17.43
N ILE A 152 12.91 8.35 17.25
CA ILE A 152 12.53 7.88 15.93
C ILE A 152 11.43 8.80 15.38
N ALA A 153 11.82 9.67 14.45
CA ALA A 153 10.89 10.58 13.78
C ALA A 153 9.91 9.80 12.88
N LEU A 154 8.77 9.39 13.45
CA LEU A 154 7.71 8.71 12.70
C LEU A 154 7.05 9.66 11.71
N VAL A 155 6.81 9.17 10.51
CA VAL A 155 6.07 9.90 9.47
C VAL A 155 4.61 9.47 9.49
N ILE A 156 3.71 10.45 9.36
CA ILE A 156 2.27 10.21 9.24
C ILE A 156 2.01 9.65 7.83
N PRO A 157 1.40 8.45 7.70
CA PRO A 157 1.03 7.91 6.40
C PRO A 157 0.15 8.89 5.61
N PRO A 158 0.33 9.02 4.27
CA PRO A 158 -0.42 9.97 3.46
C PRO A 158 -1.90 9.57 3.26
N VAL A 159 -2.26 8.32 3.60
CA VAL A 159 -3.61 7.79 3.45
C VAL A 159 -4.62 8.46 4.40
N PHE A 160 -5.90 8.42 4.03
CA PHE A 160 -7.00 9.00 4.83
C PHE A 160 -6.80 10.50 5.17
N ASP A 161 -6.36 11.28 4.18
CA ASP A 161 -5.98 12.69 4.33
C ASP A 161 -4.95 12.89 5.47
N GLY A 162 -3.84 12.14 5.43
CA GLY A 162 -2.83 12.20 6.49
C GLY A 162 -3.36 11.68 7.84
N CYS A 163 -4.09 10.57 7.82
CA CYS A 163 -4.75 9.98 8.98
C CYS A 163 -5.70 10.93 9.74
N THR A 164 -6.25 11.96 9.09
CA THR A 164 -7.19 12.90 9.71
C THR A 164 -8.67 12.52 9.48
N LYS A 165 -8.94 11.59 8.57
CA LYS A 165 -10.28 11.10 8.26
C LYS A 165 -10.47 9.69 8.77
N VAL A 166 -11.70 9.42 9.24
CA VAL A 166 -12.15 8.09 9.60
C VAL A 166 -13.12 7.63 8.53
N LEU A 167 -12.85 6.45 7.97
CA LEU A 167 -13.75 5.78 7.03
C LEU A 167 -14.59 4.76 7.78
N ASP A 168 -15.91 4.97 7.79
CA ASP A 168 -16.85 4.12 8.51
C ASP A 168 -16.86 2.68 7.97
N ALA A 169 -17.10 1.70 8.85
CA ALA A 169 -17.10 0.28 8.49
C ALA A 169 -18.22 -0.07 7.50
N GLU A 170 -19.39 0.58 7.59
CA GLU A 170 -20.50 0.37 6.65
C GLU A 170 -20.19 1.01 5.30
N ASP A 171 -19.55 2.18 5.28
CA ASP A 171 -19.10 2.81 4.05
C ASP A 171 -18.01 1.98 3.34
N GLN A 172 -17.10 1.34 4.10
CA GLN A 172 -16.13 0.38 3.54
C GLN A 172 -16.80 -0.81 2.84
N LYS A 173 -17.79 -1.42 3.49
CA LYS A 173 -18.55 -2.56 2.94
C LYS A 173 -19.33 -2.14 1.70
N ALA A 174 -20.06 -1.03 1.79
CA ALA A 174 -20.84 -0.50 0.68
C ALA A 174 -19.95 -0.18 -0.53
N ALA A 175 -18.83 0.52 -0.33
CA ALA A 175 -17.90 0.83 -1.42
C ALA A 175 -17.35 -0.43 -2.10
N ARG A 176 -16.99 -1.46 -1.32
CA ARG A 176 -16.54 -2.76 -1.83
C ARG A 176 -17.62 -3.43 -2.67
N ASP A 177 -18.85 -3.51 -2.16
CA ASP A 177 -19.92 -4.25 -2.80
C ASP A 177 -20.38 -3.56 -4.10
N LEU A 178 -20.48 -2.22 -4.08
CA LEU A 178 -20.77 -1.42 -5.28
C LEU A 178 -19.69 -1.57 -6.36
N TYR A 179 -18.42 -1.52 -5.96
CA TYR A 179 -17.30 -1.76 -6.89
C TYR A 179 -17.34 -3.18 -7.44
N TRP A 180 -17.56 -4.18 -6.59
CA TRP A 180 -17.61 -5.57 -7.01
C TRP A 180 -18.76 -5.82 -8.00
N GLU A 181 -19.94 -5.27 -7.74
CA GLU A 181 -21.07 -5.33 -8.68
C GLU A 181 -20.70 -4.68 -10.02
N ALA A 182 -20.05 -3.51 -9.99
CA ALA A 182 -19.65 -2.80 -11.21
C ALA A 182 -18.64 -3.59 -12.06
N VAL A 183 -17.64 -4.25 -11.45
CA VAL A 183 -16.61 -4.97 -12.23
C VAL A 183 -17.01 -6.42 -12.55
N CYS A 184 -18.01 -6.99 -11.86
CA CYS A 184 -18.52 -8.32 -12.18
C CYS A 184 -19.78 -8.30 -13.05
N SER A 185 -20.34 -7.13 -13.36
CA SER A 185 -21.50 -7.03 -14.24
C SER A 185 -21.16 -7.48 -15.67
N ASP A 186 -22.06 -8.26 -16.27
CA ASP A 186 -21.89 -8.78 -17.63
C ASP A 186 -21.92 -7.63 -18.66
N GLU A 187 -20.84 -7.46 -19.42
CA GLU A 187 -20.66 -6.36 -20.39
C GLU A 187 -21.71 -6.38 -21.51
N GLU A 188 -22.28 -7.54 -21.83
CA GLU A 188 -23.28 -7.67 -22.90
C GLU A 188 -24.72 -7.40 -22.42
N ALA A 189 -24.98 -7.53 -21.11
CA ALA A 189 -26.33 -7.41 -20.54
C ALA A 189 -26.54 -6.15 -19.68
N THR A 190 -25.47 -5.46 -19.27
CA THR A 190 -25.55 -4.38 -18.28
C THR A 190 -25.57 -3.00 -18.93
N ASP A 191 -26.52 -2.17 -18.52
CA ASP A 191 -26.57 -0.76 -18.87
C ASP A 191 -25.30 -0.05 -18.39
N ARG A 192 -24.54 0.54 -19.32
CA ARG A 192 -23.31 1.29 -19.01
C ARG A 192 -23.56 2.41 -18.00
N SER A 193 -24.72 3.05 -18.05
CA SER A 193 -25.08 4.11 -17.10
C SER A 193 -25.19 3.57 -15.67
N LYS A 194 -25.68 2.32 -15.51
CA LYS A 194 -25.73 1.65 -14.22
C LYS A 194 -24.33 1.38 -13.67
N VAL A 195 -23.42 0.87 -14.49
CA VAL A 195 -22.03 0.59 -14.08
C VAL A 195 -21.33 1.88 -13.65
N GLU A 196 -21.54 2.96 -14.40
CA GLU A 196 -21.00 4.28 -14.05
C GLU A 196 -21.53 4.78 -12.70
N GLU A 197 -22.85 4.66 -12.48
CA GLU A 197 -23.49 5.02 -11.22
C GLU A 197 -22.92 4.24 -10.03
N LEU A 198 -22.77 2.92 -10.17
CA LEU A 198 -22.18 2.06 -9.14
C LEU A 198 -20.77 2.49 -8.77
N LEU A 199 -19.92 2.81 -9.76
CA LEU A 199 -18.56 3.29 -9.53
C LEU A 199 -18.54 4.64 -8.83
N ARG A 200 -19.37 5.60 -9.26
CA ARG A 200 -19.46 6.91 -8.62
C ARG A 200 -19.94 6.82 -7.17
N GLN A 201 -20.91 5.94 -6.89
CA GLN A 201 -21.35 5.67 -5.52
C GLN A 201 -20.24 5.00 -4.70
N SER A 202 -19.50 4.05 -5.28
CA SER A 202 -18.33 3.42 -4.63
C SER A 202 -17.27 4.45 -4.25
N ILE A 203 -16.89 5.35 -5.18
CA ILE A 203 -15.93 6.44 -4.95
C ILE A 203 -16.43 7.40 -3.86
N THR A 204 -17.73 7.71 -3.85
CA THR A 204 -18.32 8.59 -2.83
C THR A 204 -18.23 7.95 -1.44
N LYS A 205 -18.45 6.63 -1.36
CA LYS A 205 -18.40 5.86 -0.12
C LYS A 205 -16.98 5.63 0.38
N ASN A 206 -16.02 5.41 -0.52
CA ASN A 206 -14.61 5.31 -0.18
C ASN A 206 -13.76 6.12 -1.17
N PRO A 207 -13.52 7.42 -0.89
CA PRO A 207 -12.79 8.28 -1.80
C PRO A 207 -11.28 8.04 -1.77
N PHE A 208 -10.80 7.15 -0.90
CA PHE A 208 -9.38 6.94 -0.63
C PHE A 208 -8.77 5.79 -1.43
N VAL A 209 -9.54 5.05 -2.23
CA VAL A 209 -9.02 3.95 -3.07
C VAL A 209 -9.00 4.37 -4.55
N GLY A 210 -7.95 3.97 -5.27
CA GLY A 210 -7.70 4.45 -6.63
C GLY A 210 -8.39 3.65 -7.71
N GLU A 211 -8.61 2.36 -7.49
CA GLU A 211 -9.08 1.42 -8.50
C GLU A 211 -10.49 1.72 -9.03
N PRO A 212 -11.50 2.07 -8.19
CA PRO A 212 -12.80 2.50 -8.72
C PRO A 212 -12.70 3.71 -9.65
N ARG A 213 -11.78 4.64 -9.36
CA ARG A 213 -11.53 5.81 -10.23
C ARG A 213 -10.87 5.40 -11.54
N LEU A 214 -9.92 4.47 -11.51
CA LEU A 214 -9.29 3.96 -12.72
C LEU A 214 -10.27 3.20 -13.62
N VAL A 215 -11.18 2.41 -13.04
CA VAL A 215 -12.25 1.75 -13.81
C VAL A 215 -13.21 2.79 -14.40
N LEU A 216 -13.59 3.82 -13.63
CA LEU A 216 -14.40 4.93 -14.14
C LEU A 216 -13.69 5.68 -15.29
N ALA A 217 -12.38 5.93 -15.16
CA ALA A 217 -11.59 6.55 -16.22
C ALA A 217 -11.61 5.74 -17.52
N GLN A 218 -11.52 4.41 -17.43
CA GLN A 218 -11.64 3.52 -18.58
C GLN A 218 -13.02 3.64 -19.26
N MET A 219 -14.09 3.75 -18.47
CA MET A 219 -15.43 3.96 -19.00
C MET A 219 -15.55 5.30 -19.73
N CYS A 220 -15.06 6.38 -19.12
CA CYS A 220 -15.02 7.71 -19.74
C CYS A 220 -14.22 7.70 -21.04
N LEU A 221 -13.10 6.96 -21.12
CA LEU A 221 -12.33 6.79 -22.35
C LEU A 221 -13.13 6.05 -23.43
N ASN A 222 -13.85 5.00 -23.06
CA ASN A 222 -14.71 4.25 -23.99
C ASN A 222 -15.87 5.11 -24.55
N THR A 223 -16.25 6.18 -23.86
CA THR A 223 -17.27 7.15 -24.28
C THR A 223 -16.70 8.49 -24.75
N GLU A 224 -15.39 8.58 -24.97
CA GLU A 224 -14.68 9.79 -25.43
C GLU A 224 -14.81 11.02 -24.51
N MET A 225 -15.15 10.80 -23.24
CA MET A 225 -15.19 11.84 -22.20
C MET A 225 -13.78 12.08 -21.64
N TYR A 226 -12.89 12.60 -22.48
CA TYR A 226 -11.45 12.67 -22.22
C TYR A 226 -11.07 13.54 -21.01
N GLU A 227 -11.76 14.66 -20.79
CA GLU A 227 -11.49 15.54 -19.65
C GLU A 227 -11.77 14.85 -18.32
N GLU A 228 -12.90 14.15 -18.20
CA GLU A 228 -13.25 13.41 -16.99
C GLU A 228 -12.37 12.17 -16.83
N ALA A 229 -12.06 11.46 -17.93
CA ALA A 229 -11.11 10.36 -17.92
C ALA A 229 -9.74 10.79 -17.36
N GLN A 230 -9.26 11.97 -17.75
CA GLN A 230 -8.00 12.51 -17.26
C GLN A 230 -8.07 12.76 -15.74
N GLU A 231 -9.13 13.40 -15.26
CA GLU A 231 -9.32 13.68 -13.83
C GLU A 231 -9.34 12.40 -13.00
N GLN A 232 -10.16 11.42 -13.41
CA GLN A 232 -10.28 10.15 -12.68
C GLN A 232 -9.00 9.31 -12.75
N ALA A 233 -8.31 9.29 -13.89
CA ALA A 233 -7.04 8.57 -14.03
C ALA A 233 -5.94 9.18 -13.17
N GLU A 234 -5.83 10.51 -13.13
CA GLU A 234 -4.80 11.21 -12.35
C GLU A 234 -5.01 11.02 -10.85
N GLU A 235 -6.24 11.21 -10.35
CA GLU A 235 -6.56 11.01 -8.93
C GLU A 235 -6.47 9.53 -8.53
N GLY A 236 -6.96 8.61 -9.37
CA GLY A 236 -6.84 7.17 -9.12
C GLY A 236 -5.40 6.70 -9.04
N LEU A 237 -4.54 7.19 -9.94
CA LEU A 237 -3.10 6.92 -9.89
C LEU A 237 -2.44 7.50 -8.65
N LYS A 238 -2.76 8.75 -8.29
CA LYS A 238 -2.21 9.39 -7.09
C LYS A 238 -2.53 8.56 -5.84
N LEU A 239 -3.77 8.12 -5.68
CA LEU A 239 -4.18 7.27 -4.55
C LEU A 239 -3.41 5.94 -4.53
N LEU A 240 -3.29 5.25 -5.67
CA LEU A 240 -2.51 4.01 -5.75
C LEU A 240 -1.05 4.21 -5.32
N LEU A 241 -0.43 5.33 -5.73
CA LEU A 241 0.95 5.66 -5.37
C LEU A 241 1.07 6.01 -3.89
N GLU A 242 0.11 6.73 -3.31
CA GLU A 242 0.06 7.05 -1.88
C GLU A 242 -0.13 5.79 -1.01
N TRP A 243 -0.93 4.83 -1.45
CA TRP A 243 -1.10 3.56 -0.73
C TRP A 243 0.11 2.63 -0.89
N GLY A 244 0.75 2.59 -2.05
CA GLY A 244 1.85 1.66 -2.34
C GLY A 244 1.44 0.18 -2.46
N SER A 245 0.13 -0.09 -2.45
CA SER A 245 -0.48 -1.41 -2.59
C SER A 245 -1.80 -1.29 -3.33
N SER A 246 -2.26 -2.39 -3.94
CA SER A 246 -3.60 -2.46 -4.52
C SER A 246 -4.65 -2.86 -3.47
N TRP A 247 -5.78 -2.17 -3.47
CA TRP A 247 -7.01 -2.59 -2.81
C TRP A 247 -7.69 -3.71 -3.60
N ASP A 248 -7.70 -3.61 -4.94
CA ASP A 248 -8.14 -4.71 -5.80
C ASP A 248 -6.97 -5.65 -6.14
N LYS A 249 -7.03 -6.86 -5.57
CA LYS A 249 -5.98 -7.88 -5.70
C LYS A 249 -6.06 -8.72 -6.98
N ARG A 250 -7.03 -8.48 -7.87
CA ARG A 250 -7.10 -9.17 -9.18
C ARG A 250 -5.94 -8.81 -10.11
N MET A 251 -5.38 -7.61 -9.92
CA MET A 251 -4.20 -7.14 -10.64
C MET A 251 -3.17 -6.60 -9.63
N PRO A 252 -1.86 -6.87 -9.83
CA PRO A 252 -0.83 -6.33 -8.94
C PRO A 252 -0.80 -4.80 -9.01
N TRP A 253 -0.23 -4.17 -7.98
CA TRP A 253 -0.11 -2.71 -7.89
C TRP A 253 0.61 -2.11 -9.09
N GLU A 254 1.68 -2.75 -9.56
CA GLU A 254 2.45 -2.35 -10.75
C GLU A 254 1.57 -2.39 -12.00
N GLY A 255 0.68 -3.38 -12.08
CA GLY A 255 -0.30 -3.52 -13.17
C GLY A 255 -1.31 -2.37 -13.17
N TRP A 256 -1.89 -2.05 -12.00
CA TRP A 256 -2.79 -0.92 -11.83
C TRP A 256 -2.12 0.42 -12.16
N VAL A 257 -0.90 0.64 -11.68
CA VAL A 257 -0.14 1.87 -11.98
C VAL A 257 0.19 1.95 -13.47
N SER A 258 0.59 0.84 -14.10
CA SER A 258 0.89 0.82 -15.53
C SER A 258 -0.34 1.11 -16.38
N TRP A 259 -1.47 0.47 -16.07
CA TRP A 259 -2.74 0.68 -16.77
C TRP A 259 -3.27 2.10 -16.59
N GLY A 260 -3.28 2.61 -15.35
CA GLY A 260 -3.68 3.99 -15.06
C GLY A 260 -2.83 5.01 -15.83
N ARG A 261 -1.53 4.77 -15.98
CA ARG A 261 -0.63 5.65 -16.75
C ARG A 261 -0.91 5.63 -18.25
N ALA A 262 -1.22 4.46 -18.81
CA ALA A 262 -1.65 4.36 -20.20
C ALA A 262 -2.95 5.15 -20.43
N MET A 263 -3.95 4.95 -19.56
CA MET A 263 -5.21 5.71 -19.61
C MET A 263 -5.01 7.21 -19.47
N LEU A 264 -4.19 7.66 -18.50
CA LEU A 264 -3.90 9.08 -18.31
C LEU A 264 -3.22 9.71 -19.54
N THR A 265 -2.32 8.96 -20.19
CA THR A 265 -1.64 9.41 -21.43
C THR A 265 -2.66 9.54 -22.55
N LYS A 266 -3.52 8.54 -22.73
CA LYS A 266 -4.57 8.52 -23.75
C LYS A 266 -5.66 9.56 -23.55
N ALA A 267 -6.07 9.83 -22.32
CA ALA A 267 -6.98 10.92 -21.98
C ALA A 267 -6.38 12.29 -22.37
N LYS A 268 -5.08 12.51 -22.10
CA LYS A 268 -4.37 13.74 -22.49
C LYS A 268 -4.21 13.90 -24.00
N GLU A 269 -3.98 12.80 -24.71
CA GLU A 269 -3.89 12.75 -26.17
C GLU A 269 -5.27 12.88 -26.85
N LYS A 270 -6.36 12.72 -26.09
CA LYS A 270 -7.74 12.63 -26.60
C LYS A 270 -7.89 11.54 -27.67
N ASP A 271 -7.31 10.38 -27.39
CA ASP A 271 -7.27 9.22 -28.29
C ASP A 271 -7.53 7.96 -27.47
N TRP A 272 -8.43 7.09 -27.93
CA TRP A 272 -8.66 5.79 -27.30
C TRP A 272 -8.98 4.71 -28.35
N PRO A 273 -8.33 3.55 -28.31
CA PRO A 273 -8.62 2.49 -29.26
C PRO A 273 -9.99 1.85 -29.01
N HIS A 274 -10.79 1.72 -30.07
CA HIS A 274 -12.11 1.06 -30.02
C HIS A 274 -12.09 -0.40 -30.48
N THR A 275 -10.90 -0.97 -30.69
CA THR A 275 -10.75 -2.38 -31.06
C THR A 275 -9.99 -3.12 -29.95
N SER A 276 -10.33 -4.38 -29.71
CA SER A 276 -9.65 -5.21 -28.72
C SER A 276 -8.14 -5.28 -29.00
N PHE A 277 -7.74 -5.39 -30.27
CA PHE A 277 -6.33 -5.35 -30.66
C PHE A 277 -5.67 -4.00 -30.34
N GLY A 278 -6.36 -2.89 -30.59
CA GLY A 278 -5.86 -1.56 -30.24
C GLY A 278 -5.63 -1.39 -28.75
N ILE A 279 -6.56 -1.88 -27.90
CA ILE A 279 -6.41 -1.88 -26.44
C ILE A 279 -5.21 -2.73 -26.02
N LEU A 280 -5.08 -3.96 -26.54
CA LEU A 280 -3.94 -4.84 -26.28
C LEU A 280 -2.60 -4.21 -26.72
N SER A 281 -2.63 -3.38 -27.76
CA SER A 281 -1.44 -2.72 -28.30
C SER A 281 -0.99 -1.50 -27.48
N LEU A 282 -1.79 -1.01 -26.52
CA LEU A 282 -1.42 0.14 -25.67
C LEU A 282 -0.17 -0.14 -24.82
N GLY A 283 0.10 -1.40 -24.51
CA GLY A 283 1.27 -1.83 -23.73
C GLY A 283 2.49 -2.21 -24.57
N LEU A 284 2.39 -2.19 -25.90
CA LEU A 284 3.52 -2.55 -26.78
C LEU A 284 4.46 -1.35 -26.90
N VAL A 285 5.67 -1.50 -26.34
CA VAL A 285 6.77 -0.56 -26.57
C VAL A 285 7.24 -0.74 -28.02
N LYS A 286 7.32 0.35 -28.79
CA LYS A 286 7.95 0.34 -30.11
C LYS A 286 9.45 0.13 -30.02
#